data_AF-A0A382Z6Q8-F1
#
_entry.id   AF-A0A382Z6Q8-F1
#
_cell.length_a   1.000
_cell.length_b   1.000
_cell.length_c   1.000
_cell.angle_alpha   90.00
_cell.angle_beta   90.00
_cell.angle_gamma   90.00
#
_symmetry.space_group_name_H-M   'P 1'
#
loop_
_entity.id
_entity.type
_entity.pdbx_description
1 polymer ?
#
loop_
_entity_poly.entity_id
_entity_poly.type
_entity_poly.pdbx_seq_one_letter_code
_entity_poly.pdbx_strand_id
1 'polypeptide(L)'
;VDTFGHTSIPRIISLDYTGTQFEIYNKISRNYNYSFLFESLTGPEELSETSIMGFDPEYIVKGYYDKVTIESRDGSVETISTDEPLVVIKDLVHKTDDQTYRYLGGAVGIINYDAIRLWEKIPK
;
A
#
# COMPACT_ATOMS: atom_id res chain seq x y z
N VAL A 1 2.65 -14.50 -22.79
CA VAL A 1 1.91 -14.34 -21.53
C VAL A 1 2.37 -13.01 -20.99
N ASP A 2 1.59 -11.96 -21.24
CA ASP A 2 2.07 -10.58 -21.12
C ASP A 2 2.26 -10.22 -19.65
N THR A 3 3.52 -10.07 -19.26
CA THR A 3 3.93 -9.71 -17.92
C THR A 3 3.96 -8.19 -17.81
N PHE A 4 2.83 -7.59 -17.41
CA PHE A 4 2.67 -6.13 -17.24
C PHE A 4 3.39 -5.60 -15.97
N GLY A 5 3.89 -4.37 -15.95
CA GLY A 5 4.44 -3.68 -14.76
C GLY A 5 5.96 -3.49 -14.75
N HIS A 6 6.46 -2.44 -14.09
CA HIS A 6 7.90 -2.19 -13.94
C HIS A 6 8.52 -3.14 -12.90
N THR A 7 9.55 -3.88 -13.30
CA THR A 7 10.33 -4.75 -12.39
C THR A 7 11.20 -3.89 -11.49
N SER A 8 11.05 -4.02 -10.16
CA SER A 8 11.91 -3.38 -9.18
C SER A 8 12.50 -4.44 -8.23
N ILE A 9 13.82 -4.37 -8.00
CA ILE A 9 14.51 -5.27 -7.05
C ILE A 9 14.56 -4.54 -5.70
N PRO A 10 13.88 -5.03 -4.65
CA PRO A 10 13.90 -4.38 -3.35
C PRO A 10 15.28 -4.47 -2.72
N ARG A 11 15.72 -3.38 -2.07
CA ARG A 11 16.94 -3.39 -1.26
C ARG A 11 16.60 -3.85 0.15
N ILE A 12 17.19 -4.97 0.56
CA ILE A 12 16.92 -5.59 1.85
C ILE A 12 18.10 -5.36 2.80
N ILE A 13 17.80 -4.80 3.97
CA ILE A 13 18.79 -4.49 5.00
C ILE A 13 18.27 -5.07 6.31
N SER A 14 19.01 -6.02 6.89
CA SER A 14 18.72 -6.51 8.23
C SER A 14 19.13 -5.44 9.24
N LEU A 15 18.22 -5.13 10.16
CA LEU A 15 18.44 -4.19 11.24
C LEU A 15 18.40 -4.96 12.55
N ASP A 16 19.45 -4.79 13.36
CA ASP A 16 19.45 -5.24 14.74
C ASP A 16 18.90 -4.09 15.60
N TYR A 17 17.69 -4.26 16.14
CA TYR A 17 16.99 -3.22 16.88
C TYR A 17 16.33 -3.80 18.13
N THR A 18 16.52 -3.13 19.27
CA THR A 18 16.16 -3.66 20.60
C THR A 18 14.88 -3.06 21.19
N GLY A 19 13.84 -2.81 20.39
CA GLY A 19 12.58 -2.24 20.87
C GLY A 19 11.36 -2.91 20.25
N THR A 20 10.19 -2.66 20.84
CA THR A 20 8.94 -3.29 20.38
C THR A 20 8.49 -2.72 19.04
N GLN A 21 7.64 -3.47 18.34
CA GLN A 21 7.07 -3.07 17.05
C GLN A 21 6.32 -1.73 17.18
N PHE A 22 5.57 -1.54 18.27
CA PHE A 22 4.91 -0.28 18.57
C PHE A 22 5.88 0.89 18.79
N GLU A 23 6.98 0.68 19.52
CA GLU A 23 7.99 1.73 19.76
C GLU A 23 8.68 2.18 18.46
N ILE A 24 8.98 1.22 17.58
CA ILE A 24 9.53 1.50 16.24
C ILE A 24 8.52 2.34 15.45
N TYR A 25 7.27 1.87 15.36
CA TYR A 25 6.24 2.55 14.60
C TYR A 25 5.94 3.96 15.12
N ASN A 26 5.86 4.15 16.44
CA ASN A 26 5.62 5.45 17.05
C ASN A 26 6.71 6.48 16.74
N LYS A 27 7.97 6.06 16.55
CA LYS A 27 9.04 6.94 16.07
C LYS A 27 8.88 7.30 14.59
N ILE A 28 8.45 6.34 13.77
CA ILE A 28 8.23 6.52 12.34
C ILE A 28 7.03 7.47 12.11
N SER A 29 5.87 7.18 12.70
CA SER A 29 4.61 7.89 12.44
C SER A 29 4.63 9.37 12.84
N ARG A 30 5.56 9.78 13.71
CA ARG A 30 5.77 11.19 14.06
C ARG A 30 6.44 12.01 12.95
N ASN A 31 7.14 11.36 12.03
CA ASN A 31 7.93 12.02 10.99
C ASN A 31 7.29 11.91 9.59
N TYR A 32 6.24 11.10 9.43
CA TYR A 32 5.60 10.84 8.14
C TYR A 32 4.08 10.97 8.23
N ASN A 33 3.49 11.68 7.27
CA ASN A 33 2.04 11.90 7.20
C ASN A 33 1.27 10.63 6.78
N TYR A 34 1.94 9.75 6.03
CA TYR A 34 1.38 8.51 5.54
C TYR A 34 2.22 7.36 6.06
N SER A 35 1.66 6.63 7.02
CA SER A 35 2.26 5.43 7.58
C SER A 35 1.19 4.45 8.02
N PHE A 36 1.53 3.17 8.07
CA PHE A 36 0.68 2.13 8.62
C PHE A 36 1.49 1.12 9.43
N LEU A 37 0.79 0.43 10.33
CA LEU A 37 1.24 -0.73 11.08
C LEU A 37 0.15 -1.80 10.98
N PHE A 38 0.46 -2.94 10.39
CA PHE A 38 -0.38 -4.13 10.43
C PHE A 38 0.23 -5.14 11.37
N GLU A 39 -0.58 -5.65 12.29
CA GLU A 39 -0.18 -6.70 13.22
C GLU A 39 -1.15 -7.87 13.06
N SER A 40 -0.61 -9.07 12.91
CA SER A 40 -1.40 -10.29 12.88
C SER A 40 -1.19 -11.04 14.19
N LEU A 41 -2.25 -11.13 14.99
CA LEU A 41 -2.31 -11.92 16.21
C LEU A 41 -3.19 -13.14 15.92
N THR A 42 -2.62 -14.35 15.94
CA THR A 42 -3.38 -15.58 15.69
C THR A 42 -3.41 -16.44 16.95
N GLY A 43 -4.58 -16.62 17.56
CA GLY A 43 -4.81 -17.60 18.63
C GLY A 43 -4.03 -17.36 19.93
N PRO A 44 -4.17 -18.23 20.96
CA PRO A 44 -3.63 -17.93 22.29
C PRO A 44 -2.10 -17.85 22.29
N GLU A 45 -1.65 -16.61 22.54
CA GLU A 45 -0.37 -16.09 23.03
C GLU A 45 0.97 -16.31 22.30
N GLU A 46 1.24 -17.33 21.47
CA GLU A 46 2.68 -17.57 21.15
C GLU A 46 3.12 -17.95 19.72
N LEU A 47 2.28 -17.98 18.69
CA LEU A 47 2.75 -18.42 17.37
C LEU A 47 2.62 -17.37 16.26
N SER A 48 3.68 -16.58 16.18
CA SER A 48 4.10 -15.66 15.10
C SER A 48 3.35 -14.32 15.04
N GLU A 49 3.72 -13.42 15.94
CA GLU A 49 3.54 -11.99 15.72
C GLU A 49 4.34 -11.58 14.48
N THR A 50 3.65 -11.29 13.38
CA THR A 50 4.24 -10.62 12.23
C THR A 50 3.69 -9.20 12.19
N SER A 51 4.59 -8.22 12.30
CA SER A 51 4.24 -6.82 12.11
C SER A 51 4.81 -6.32 10.78
N ILE A 52 3.97 -5.64 10.00
CA ILE A 52 4.36 -4.99 8.75
C ILE A 52 4.16 -3.49 8.94
N MET A 53 5.21 -2.72 8.68
CA MET A 53 5.17 -1.26 8.73
C MET A 53 5.53 -0.71 7.35
N GLY A 54 4.80 0.32 6.93
CA GLY A 54 5.15 1.10 5.75
C GLY A 54 4.99 2.58 6.06
N PHE A 55 5.84 3.40 5.47
CA PHE A 55 5.83 4.85 5.61
C PHE A 55 6.41 5.48 4.36
N ASP A 56 6.13 6.77 4.18
CA ASP A 56 6.73 7.57 3.11
C ASP A 56 6.54 6.94 1.73
N PRO A 57 5.29 6.78 1.25
CA PRO A 57 4.99 6.13 -0.03
C PRO A 57 5.48 6.98 -1.22
N GLU A 58 5.72 6.33 -2.36
CA GLU A 58 6.05 7.03 -3.62
C GLU A 58 4.88 7.85 -4.16
N TYR A 59 3.67 7.29 -4.07
CA TYR A 59 2.45 7.91 -4.53
C TYR A 59 1.34 7.82 -3.47
N ILE A 60 0.54 8.88 -3.36
CA ILE A 60 -0.77 8.86 -2.72
C ILE A 60 -1.83 8.85 -3.82
N VAL A 61 -2.59 7.77 -3.91
CA VAL A 61 -3.57 7.57 -4.98
C VAL A 61 -4.98 7.58 -4.42
N LYS A 62 -5.87 8.37 -5.02
CA LYS A 62 -7.30 8.41 -4.68
C LYS A 62 -8.13 8.13 -5.91
N GLY A 63 -8.96 7.09 -5.84
CA GLY A 63 -9.90 6.73 -6.90
C GLY A 63 -11.31 7.26 -6.62
N TYR A 64 -11.92 7.84 -7.65
CA TYR A 64 -13.30 8.31 -7.68
C TYR A 64 -14.05 7.64 -8.83
N TYR A 65 -15.34 7.92 -8.96
CA TYR A 65 -16.18 7.33 -10.02
C TYR A 65 -15.81 7.79 -11.43
N ASP A 66 -15.14 8.93 -11.58
CA ASP A 66 -14.84 9.58 -12.86
C ASP A 66 -13.35 9.93 -13.04
N LYS A 67 -12.52 9.66 -12.04
CA LYS A 67 -11.09 10.01 -12.06
C LYS A 67 -10.26 9.31 -11.01
N VAL A 68 -8.95 9.38 -11.20
CA VAL A 68 -7.92 9.08 -10.21
C VAL A 68 -7.04 10.31 -10.01
N THR A 69 -6.69 10.62 -8.77
CA THR A 69 -5.64 11.60 -8.46
C THR A 69 -4.41 10.89 -7.92
N ILE A 70 -3.24 11.21 -8.45
CA ILE A 70 -1.95 10.66 -8.05
C ILE A 70 -1.10 11.82 -7.55
N GLU A 71 -0.72 11.77 -6.28
CA GLU A 71 0.16 12.76 -5.66
C GLU A 71 1.53 12.13 -5.41
N SER A 72 2.59 12.72 -5.98
CA SER A 72 3.98 12.28 -5.81
C SER A 72 4.60 12.90 -4.56
N ARG A 73 5.74 12.36 -4.10
CA ARG A 73 6.49 12.88 -2.94
C ARG A 73 6.88 14.36 -3.01
N ASP A 74 7.06 14.90 -4.22
CA ASP A 74 7.39 16.31 -4.43
C ASP A 74 6.17 17.25 -4.33
N GLY A 75 4.98 16.69 -4.07
CA GLY A 75 3.71 17.41 -4.00
C GLY A 75 3.06 17.67 -5.36
N SER A 76 3.64 17.17 -6.47
CA SER A 76 2.97 17.21 -7.77
C SER A 76 1.74 16.32 -7.76
N VAL A 77 0.65 16.82 -8.35
CA VAL A 77 -0.62 16.10 -8.44
C VAL A 77 -1.02 15.96 -9.90
N GLU A 78 -1.17 14.73 -10.34
CA GLU A 78 -1.78 14.38 -11.63
C GLU A 78 -3.23 13.95 -11.41
N THR A 79 -4.10 14.28 -12.37
CA THR A 79 -5.48 13.80 -12.40
C THR A 79 -5.75 13.13 -13.74
N ILE A 80 -6.18 11.87 -13.67
CA ILE A 80 -6.51 11.04 -14.84
C ILE A 80 -8.01 10.83 -14.84
N SER A 81 -8.71 11.29 -15.87
CA SER A 81 -10.13 10.97 -16.07
C SER A 81 -10.30 9.52 -16.49
N THR A 82 -11.11 8.76 -15.74
CA THR A 82 -11.36 7.33 -15.98
C THR A 82 -12.60 6.88 -15.23
N ASP A 83 -13.35 5.95 -15.80
CA ASP A 83 -14.41 5.20 -15.13
C ASP A 83 -13.90 3.90 -14.48
N GLU A 84 -12.61 3.56 -14.65
CA GLU A 84 -11.97 2.35 -14.15
C GLU A 84 -10.77 2.65 -13.23
N PRO A 85 -10.99 3.27 -12.05
CA PRO A 85 -9.90 3.75 -11.19
C PRO A 85 -8.97 2.64 -10.68
N LEU A 86 -9.47 1.40 -10.50
CA LEU A 86 -8.62 0.28 -10.07
C LEU A 86 -7.62 -0.16 -11.15
N VAL A 87 -7.91 0.05 -12.43
CA VAL A 87 -6.96 -0.26 -13.52
C VAL A 87 -5.77 0.69 -13.46
N VAL A 88 -6.04 1.98 -13.29
CA VAL A 88 -4.97 2.99 -13.10
C VAL A 88 -4.14 2.68 -11.87
N ILE A 89 -4.77 2.34 -10.73
CA ILE A 89 -4.04 1.96 -9.51
C ILE A 89 -3.16 0.73 -9.75
N LYS A 90 -3.69 -0.29 -10.46
CA LYS A 90 -2.97 -1.52 -10.77
C LYS A 90 -1.70 -1.25 -11.59
N ASP A 91 -1.75 -0.30 -12.52
CA ASP A 91 -0.61 0.04 -13.38
C ASP A 91 0.53 0.73 -12.60
N LEU A 92 0.22 1.35 -11.45
CA LEU A 92 1.21 1.94 -10.55
C LEU A 92 1.90 0.91 -9.63
N VAL A 93 1.34 -0.29 -9.46
CA VAL A 93 1.91 -1.30 -8.56
C VAL A 93 3.02 -2.06 -9.25
N HIS A 94 4.25 -1.91 -8.74
CA HIS A 94 5.41 -2.66 -9.22
C HIS A 94 5.26 -4.17 -8.99
N LYS A 95 5.83 -4.96 -9.92
CA LYS A 95 5.91 -6.41 -9.79
C LYS A 95 7.30 -6.86 -9.39
N THR A 96 7.36 -7.91 -8.59
CA THR A 96 8.59 -8.62 -8.24
C THR A 96 8.38 -10.12 -8.46
N ASP A 97 9.37 -10.76 -9.07
CA ASP A 97 9.43 -12.22 -9.18
C ASP A 97 10.10 -12.85 -7.95
N ASP A 98 10.66 -12.04 -7.04
CA ASP A 98 11.23 -12.50 -5.78
C ASP A 98 10.12 -12.85 -4.79
N GLN A 99 10.00 -14.13 -4.49
CA GLN A 99 9.03 -14.68 -3.53
C GLN A 99 9.69 -15.11 -2.22
N THR A 100 10.97 -14.74 -2.00
CA THR A 100 11.73 -15.10 -0.80
C THR A 100 11.11 -14.54 0.48
N TYR A 101 10.41 -13.40 0.37
CA TYR A 101 9.79 -12.70 1.49
C TYR A 101 8.27 -12.67 1.34
N ARG A 102 7.54 -12.80 2.45
CA ARG A 102 6.07 -12.78 2.48
C ARG A 102 5.49 -11.42 2.03
N TYR A 103 6.23 -10.32 2.21
CA TYR A 103 5.81 -8.98 1.85
C TYR A 103 7.01 -8.15 1.36
N LEU A 104 6.88 -7.54 0.18
CA LEU A 104 7.92 -6.71 -0.46
C LEU A 104 7.36 -5.35 -0.89
N GLY A 105 6.36 -4.84 -0.16
CA GLY A 105 5.67 -3.60 -0.50
C GLY A 105 4.51 -3.81 -1.48
N GLY A 106 3.93 -2.69 -1.92
CA GLY A 106 2.79 -2.64 -2.83
C GLY A 106 1.82 -1.52 -2.46
N ALA A 107 0.65 -1.51 -3.10
CA ALA A 107 -0.42 -0.58 -2.73
C ALA A 107 -1.05 -0.99 -1.39
N VAL A 108 -1.13 -0.03 -0.46
CA VAL A 108 -1.77 -0.21 0.85
C VAL A 108 -2.73 0.95 1.07
N GLY A 109 -3.95 0.65 1.49
CA GLY A 109 -4.98 1.67 1.68
C GLY A 109 -6.33 1.07 2.02
N ILE A 110 -7.36 1.86 1.78
CA ILE A 110 -8.75 1.55 2.12
C ILE A 110 -9.57 1.58 0.84
N ILE A 111 -10.44 0.58 0.65
CA ILE A 111 -11.49 0.59 -0.36
C ILE A 111 -12.81 0.86 0.36
N ASN A 112 -13.45 1.98 0.04
CA ASN A 112 -14.73 2.35 0.65
C ASN A 112 -15.84 1.40 0.23
N TYR A 113 -16.84 1.20 1.10
CA TYR A 113 -18.01 0.37 0.78
C TYR A 113 -18.70 0.79 -0.52
N ASP A 114 -18.87 2.10 -0.73
CA ASP A 114 -19.49 2.65 -1.94
C ASP A 114 -18.67 2.42 -3.23
N ALA A 115 -17.42 1.98 -3.14
CA ALA A 115 -16.64 1.60 -4.32
C ALA A 115 -17.31 0.48 -5.12
N ILE A 116 -18.19 -0.33 -4.50
CA ILE A 116 -19.00 -1.33 -5.21
C ILE A 116 -19.80 -0.73 -6.37
N ARG A 117 -20.16 0.55 -6.30
CA ARG A 117 -20.92 1.27 -7.33
C ARG A 117 -20.12 1.48 -8.62
N LEU A 118 -18.81 1.25 -8.60
CA LEU A 118 -17.97 1.23 -9.80
C LEU A 118 -18.22 -0.01 -10.67
N TRP A 119 -18.64 -1.13 -10.06
CA TRP A 119 -18.87 -2.39 -10.76
C TRP A 119 -20.33 -2.76 -10.88
N GLU A 120 -21.14 -2.35 -9.90
CA GLU A 120 -22.53 -2.76 -9.80
C GLU A 120 -23.50 -1.59 -9.78
N LYS A 121 -24.65 -1.78 -10.43
CA LYS A 121 -25.74 -0.79 -10.43
C LYS A 121 -26.53 -0.88 -9.14
N ILE A 122 -26.03 -0.21 -8.09
CA ILE A 122 -26.73 -0.14 -6.80
C ILE A 122 -27.75 1.02 -6.82
N PRO A 123 -29.01 0.80 -6.40
CA PRO A 123 -29.99 1.86 -6.23
C PRO A 123 -29.49 3.00 -5.34
N LYS A 124 -30.09 4.19 -5.49
CA LYS A 124 -29.84 5.33 -4.61
C LYS A 124 -30.63 5.20 -3.32
#